data_AF-A0A3S4VAD3-F1
#
_entry.id   AF-A0A3S4VAD3-F1
#
_cell.length_a   1.000
_cell.length_b   1.000
_cell.length_c   1.000
_cell.angle_alpha   90.00
_cell.angle_beta   90.00
_cell.angle_gamma   90.00
#
_symmetry.space_group_name_H-M   'P 1'
#
loop_
_entity.id
_entity.type
_entity.pdbx_description
1 polymer ?
#
loop_
_entity_poly.entity_id
_entity_poly.type
_entity_poly.pdbx_seq_one_letter_code
_entity_poly.pdbx_strand_id
1 'polypeptide(L)'
;MQIVYSSRKGARSIEHIGSAHDDAELAALKEVARQRLNAGQLSLDLPGLNGTDVGGKGPQALAGAGRVAPITSNRMGVLLETLEAAWKAVGLDGLGGADEVFRQLVTARLIEPTSKQDSLRVLAEAGLTPVSYATVKRHLPRYAAEEFTRGLSRLLAGRARIDRASLVLFDVTTLYFETDKADGFREPGFSKERRLEPQITVGLLTDETGFPLRAEAFEGNKAETATMIPTINDFMNAYNLDDVVVVADAGMISAANKQALEAAGLSYVLGSRTSRVPHVISSWHDNHPDQDVPDGLTLTQPWPAGASDQRRDETIYYRYSADRARRTLHGIDTQVAKAEKAVAGKIPVKRNRFVHLSGATRSINRDLETRARTLAGWKGYVTNLPNPDPETVIGAYHRLYNIEKSFRMSKSDLRARPIYHHLRQSIEAHLTIVTAALAMARWLENTTGWSIRRLITTARRYRTITINITGHTLTAADPLPPDLIQALNNIHHDTK
;
A
#
# COMPACT_ATOMS: atom_id res chain seq x y z
N MET A 1 -4.04 -51.50 -44.78
CA MET A 1 -4.00 -50.41 -43.78
C MET A 1 -3.29 -50.93 -42.53
N GLN A 2 -2.24 -50.24 -42.10
CA GLN A 2 -1.45 -50.57 -40.92
C GLN A 2 -1.21 -49.30 -40.09
N ILE A 3 -1.25 -49.43 -38.75
CA ILE A 3 -0.75 -48.41 -37.83
C ILE A 3 0.70 -48.75 -37.50
N VAL A 4 1.60 -47.78 -37.63
CA VAL A 4 2.99 -47.91 -37.18
C VAL A 4 3.16 -47.06 -35.92
N TYR A 5 3.28 -47.70 -34.76
CA TYR A 5 3.43 -47.00 -33.49
C TYR A 5 4.86 -46.50 -33.27
N SER A 6 5.87 -47.23 -33.75
CA SER A 6 7.26 -46.80 -33.70
C SER A 6 8.12 -47.47 -34.77
N SER A 7 9.19 -46.80 -35.19
CA SER A 7 10.17 -47.30 -36.17
C SER A 7 11.58 -46.86 -35.75
N ARG A 8 12.47 -47.79 -35.40
CA ARG A 8 13.86 -47.48 -34.99
C ARG A 8 14.85 -48.50 -35.57
N LYS A 9 15.87 -48.00 -36.28
CA LYS A 9 16.94 -48.81 -36.93
C LYS A 9 16.41 -50.01 -37.75
N GLY A 10 15.32 -49.81 -38.49
CA GLY A 10 14.74 -50.84 -39.38
C GLY A 10 13.71 -51.76 -38.72
N ALA A 11 13.65 -51.86 -37.39
CA ALA A 11 12.58 -52.56 -36.69
C ALA A 11 11.36 -51.64 -36.52
N ARG A 12 10.17 -52.13 -36.89
CA ARG A 12 8.89 -51.40 -36.77
C ARG A 12 7.91 -52.16 -35.89
N SER A 13 7.28 -51.46 -34.96
CA SER A 13 6.12 -51.96 -34.23
C SER A 13 4.88 -51.57 -35.02
N ILE A 14 4.26 -52.55 -35.67
CA ILE A 14 3.18 -52.37 -36.63
C ILE A 14 1.98 -53.20 -36.18
N GLU A 15 0.80 -52.60 -36.23
CA GLU A 15 -0.48 -53.29 -36.09
C GLU A 15 -1.22 -53.25 -37.44
N HIS A 16 -1.58 -54.42 -37.95
CA HIS A 16 -2.33 -54.54 -39.19
C HIS A 16 -3.84 -54.43 -38.89
N ILE A 17 -4.54 -53.50 -39.54
CA ILE A 17 -5.97 -53.28 -39.34
C ILE A 17 -6.83 -53.98 -40.40
N GLY A 18 -6.35 -54.07 -41.64
CA GLY A 18 -7.01 -54.80 -42.73
C GLY A 18 -6.57 -54.29 -44.10
N SER A 19 -6.99 -54.95 -45.18
CA SER A 19 -6.73 -54.52 -46.57
C SER A 19 -8.03 -54.08 -47.23
N ALA A 20 -8.03 -52.93 -47.90
CA ALA A 20 -9.19 -52.43 -48.63
C ALA A 20 -9.06 -52.73 -50.12
N HIS A 21 -10.20 -53.02 -50.77
CA HIS A 21 -10.28 -53.28 -52.21
C HIS A 21 -11.07 -52.20 -52.96
N ASP A 22 -11.70 -51.26 -52.23
CA ASP A 22 -12.30 -50.05 -52.77
C ASP A 22 -12.10 -48.83 -51.83
N ASP A 23 -12.47 -47.64 -52.31
CA ASP A 23 -12.25 -46.37 -51.60
C ASP A 23 -13.12 -46.24 -50.34
N ALA A 24 -14.28 -46.91 -50.29
CA ALA A 24 -15.18 -46.87 -49.15
C ALA A 24 -14.62 -47.72 -48.00
N GLU A 25 -14.10 -48.91 -48.29
CA GLU A 25 -13.40 -49.77 -47.34
C GLU A 25 -12.13 -49.09 -46.82
N LEU A 26 -11.38 -48.39 -47.68
CA LEU A 26 -10.18 -47.65 -47.26
C LEU A 26 -10.54 -46.51 -46.29
N ALA A 27 -11.64 -45.80 -46.53
CA ALA A 27 -12.12 -44.75 -45.64
C ALA A 27 -12.54 -45.33 -44.27
N ALA A 28 -13.26 -46.46 -44.26
CA ALA A 28 -13.64 -47.14 -43.03
C ALA A 28 -12.41 -47.62 -42.22
N LEU A 29 -11.43 -48.24 -42.87
CA LEU A 29 -10.20 -48.68 -42.21
C LEU A 29 -9.35 -47.51 -41.69
N LYS A 30 -9.36 -46.35 -42.35
CA LYS A 30 -8.72 -45.12 -41.86
C LYS A 30 -9.38 -44.58 -40.61
N GLU A 31 -10.71 -44.62 -40.54
CA GLU A 31 -11.43 -44.14 -39.35
C GLU A 31 -11.23 -45.07 -38.15
N VAL A 32 -11.26 -46.39 -38.35
CA VAL A 32 -10.91 -47.36 -37.30
C VAL A 32 -9.46 -47.15 -36.82
N ALA A 33 -8.53 -46.88 -37.74
CA ALA A 33 -7.15 -46.58 -37.37
C ALA A 33 -7.03 -45.29 -36.55
N ARG A 34 -7.80 -44.26 -36.91
CA ARG A 34 -7.86 -42.96 -36.22
C ARG A 34 -8.43 -43.11 -34.81
N GLN A 35 -9.50 -43.90 -34.65
CA GLN A 35 -10.09 -44.20 -33.34
C GLN A 35 -9.12 -44.96 -32.43
N ARG A 36 -8.38 -45.96 -32.96
CA ARG A 36 -7.37 -46.69 -32.18
C ARG A 36 -6.18 -45.82 -31.77
N LEU A 37 -5.71 -44.92 -32.65
CA LEU A 37 -4.68 -43.93 -32.32
C LEU A 37 -5.13 -42.95 -31.23
N ASN A 38 -6.42 -42.62 -31.21
CA ASN A 38 -7.01 -41.63 -30.30
C ASN A 38 -7.60 -42.23 -29.01
N ALA A 39 -7.58 -43.56 -28.82
CA ALA A 39 -8.19 -44.24 -27.67
C ALA A 39 -7.59 -43.88 -26.28
N GLY A 40 -6.59 -42.98 -26.23
CA GLY A 40 -6.04 -42.37 -25.00
C GLY A 40 -6.19 -40.85 -24.91
N GLN A 41 -6.83 -40.19 -25.89
CA GLN A 41 -7.12 -38.75 -25.87
C GLN A 41 -8.64 -38.56 -25.83
N LEU A 42 -9.18 -38.15 -24.68
CA LEU A 42 -10.60 -37.85 -24.53
C LEU A 42 -10.96 -36.61 -25.36
N SER A 43 -11.62 -36.82 -26.50
CA SER A 43 -12.32 -35.76 -27.23
C SER A 43 -13.75 -35.63 -26.70
N LEU A 44 -14.12 -34.42 -26.30
CA LEU A 44 -15.47 -34.05 -25.89
C LEU A 44 -16.36 -33.95 -27.14
N ASP A 45 -17.31 -34.88 -27.30
CA ASP A 45 -18.25 -34.87 -28.42
C ASP A 45 -19.49 -34.03 -28.03
N LEU A 46 -19.74 -32.94 -28.75
CA LEU A 46 -20.90 -32.06 -28.55
C LEU A 46 -21.97 -32.38 -29.60
N PRO A 47 -23.22 -32.73 -29.23
CA PRO A 47 -24.26 -33.07 -30.19
C PRO A 47 -24.76 -31.82 -30.93
N GLY A 48 -24.79 -31.86 -32.26
CA GLY A 48 -25.41 -30.82 -33.08
C GLY A 48 -24.77 -30.53 -34.45
N LEU A 49 -23.64 -31.16 -34.79
CA LEU A 49 -22.91 -30.88 -36.04
C LEU A 49 -23.35 -31.70 -37.27
N ASN A 50 -24.46 -32.45 -37.21
CA ASN A 50 -25.04 -33.11 -38.38
C ASN A 50 -26.52 -32.72 -38.53
N GLY A 51 -26.76 -31.48 -38.97
CA GLY A 51 -28.05 -31.03 -39.47
C GLY A 51 -28.02 -31.02 -40.99
N THR A 52 -28.78 -31.92 -41.59
CA THR A 52 -29.08 -32.03 -43.02
C THR A 52 -29.67 -30.74 -43.57
N ASP A 53 -29.10 -30.18 -44.64
CA ASP A 53 -29.84 -29.28 -45.52
C ASP A 53 -29.52 -29.55 -46.99
N VAL A 54 -30.61 -29.60 -47.75
CA VAL A 54 -30.75 -30.01 -49.13
C VAL A 54 -30.56 -28.81 -50.06
N GLY A 55 -29.69 -28.96 -51.07
CA GLY A 55 -29.78 -28.21 -52.33
C GLY A 55 -28.84 -27.02 -52.51
N GLY A 56 -27.87 -27.16 -53.43
CA GLY A 56 -27.15 -26.01 -54.03
C GLY A 56 -25.74 -26.35 -54.52
N LYS A 57 -25.55 -26.47 -55.84
CA LYS A 57 -24.25 -26.71 -56.51
C LYS A 57 -23.29 -25.54 -56.32
N GLY A 58 -22.12 -25.82 -55.73
CA GLY A 58 -20.92 -24.97 -55.75
C GLY A 58 -19.70 -25.77 -55.25
N PRO A 59 -18.46 -25.52 -55.74
CA PRO A 59 -17.32 -26.37 -55.40
C PRO A 59 -17.01 -26.32 -53.91
N GLN A 60 -17.04 -27.49 -53.26
CA GLN A 60 -16.68 -27.68 -51.86
C GLN A 60 -15.21 -27.30 -51.64
N ALA A 61 -15.00 -26.25 -50.85
CA ALA A 61 -13.70 -25.97 -50.25
C ALA A 61 -13.34 -27.12 -49.29
N LEU A 62 -12.09 -27.58 -49.38
CA LEU A 62 -11.53 -28.67 -48.60
C LEU A 62 -11.90 -28.59 -47.11
N ALA A 63 -12.67 -29.57 -46.64
CA ALA A 63 -12.89 -29.85 -45.24
C ALA A 63 -11.58 -30.40 -44.63
N GLY A 64 -10.72 -29.49 -44.18
CA GLY A 64 -9.41 -29.84 -43.61
C GLY A 64 -8.69 -28.73 -42.84
N ALA A 65 -9.26 -27.52 -42.74
CA ALA A 65 -8.76 -26.50 -41.83
C ALA A 65 -9.70 -26.44 -40.63
N GLY A 66 -9.26 -26.91 -39.46
CA GLY A 66 -9.99 -26.66 -38.21
C GLY A 66 -10.26 -25.16 -38.10
N ARG A 67 -11.52 -24.74 -38.24
CA ARG A 67 -11.91 -23.34 -38.10
C ARG A 67 -11.72 -22.97 -36.63
N VAL A 68 -10.54 -22.45 -36.29
CA VAL A 68 -10.31 -21.80 -35.01
C VAL A 68 -11.20 -20.56 -35.00
N ALA A 69 -12.25 -20.58 -34.18
CA ALA A 69 -13.09 -19.41 -34.01
C ALA A 69 -12.25 -18.25 -33.46
N PRO A 70 -12.29 -17.06 -34.09
CA PRO A 70 -11.46 -15.95 -33.66
C PRO A 70 -11.89 -15.46 -32.28
N ILE A 71 -10.93 -15.38 -31.35
CA ILE A 71 -11.10 -14.67 -30.09
C ILE A 71 -11.20 -13.18 -30.42
N THR A 72 -12.35 -12.57 -30.15
CA THR A 72 -12.61 -11.16 -30.40
C THR A 72 -12.22 -10.28 -29.22
N SER A 73 -12.19 -10.83 -27.99
CA SER A 73 -11.65 -10.14 -26.82
C SER A 73 -11.06 -11.11 -25.81
N ASN A 74 -9.97 -10.72 -25.17
CA ASN A 74 -9.39 -11.45 -24.04
C ASN A 74 -8.98 -10.48 -22.93
N ARG A 75 -9.75 -10.39 -21.86
CA ARG A 75 -9.53 -9.42 -20.78
C ARG A 75 -9.48 -10.07 -19.40
N MET A 76 -8.80 -9.42 -18.45
CA MET A 76 -8.82 -9.80 -17.03
C MET A 76 -10.15 -9.37 -16.40
N GLY A 77 -11.27 -9.95 -16.85
CA GLY A 77 -12.63 -9.47 -16.55
C GLY A 77 -12.88 -9.34 -15.05
N VAL A 78 -12.65 -10.41 -14.30
CA VAL A 78 -12.86 -10.45 -12.84
C VAL A 78 -12.07 -9.36 -12.12
N LEU A 79 -10.80 -9.19 -12.48
CA LEU A 79 -9.94 -8.15 -11.90
C LEU A 79 -10.44 -6.75 -12.24
N LEU A 80 -10.76 -6.48 -13.51
CA LEU A 80 -11.21 -5.18 -13.96
C LEU A 80 -12.57 -4.80 -13.35
N GLU A 81 -13.49 -5.75 -13.20
CA GLU A 81 -14.77 -5.55 -12.53
C GLU A 81 -14.59 -5.30 -11.03
N THR A 82 -13.66 -6.00 -10.38
CA THR A 82 -13.28 -5.74 -8.98
C THR A 82 -12.75 -4.32 -8.79
N LEU A 83 -11.86 -3.87 -9.68
CA LEU A 83 -11.28 -2.52 -9.60
C LEU A 83 -12.32 -1.44 -9.94
N GLU A 84 -13.25 -1.72 -10.86
CA GLU A 84 -14.38 -0.85 -11.16
C GLU A 84 -15.32 -0.69 -9.96
N ALA A 85 -15.63 -1.79 -9.27
CA ALA A 85 -16.43 -1.75 -8.05
C ALA A 85 -15.73 -0.92 -6.96
N ALA A 86 -14.40 -1.10 -6.78
CA ALA A 86 -13.63 -0.29 -5.84
C ALA A 86 -13.59 1.20 -6.21
N TRP A 87 -13.48 1.52 -7.50
CA TRP A 87 -13.51 2.90 -8.00
C TRP A 87 -14.81 3.60 -7.60
N LYS A 88 -15.94 2.93 -7.85
CA LYS A 88 -17.29 3.39 -7.47
C LYS A 88 -17.46 3.49 -5.97
N ALA A 89 -17.02 2.46 -5.23
CA ALA A 89 -17.15 2.41 -3.78
C ALA A 89 -16.37 3.52 -3.07
N VAL A 90 -15.19 3.89 -3.58
CA VAL A 90 -14.42 5.03 -3.07
C VAL A 90 -15.05 6.36 -3.48
N GLY A 91 -15.89 6.36 -4.52
CA GLY A 91 -16.62 7.53 -5.00
C GLY A 91 -15.87 8.31 -6.09
N LEU A 92 -14.82 7.76 -6.69
CA LEU A 92 -13.93 8.46 -7.63
C LEU A 92 -14.63 8.99 -8.90
N ASP A 93 -15.83 8.48 -9.23
CA ASP A 93 -16.68 9.03 -10.29
C ASP A 93 -17.14 10.47 -10.02
N GLY A 94 -17.24 10.86 -8.74
CA GLY A 94 -17.56 12.22 -8.33
C GLY A 94 -16.38 13.20 -8.38
N LEU A 95 -15.17 12.74 -8.72
CA LEU A 95 -13.99 13.59 -8.74
C LEU A 95 -13.96 14.46 -10.00
N GLY A 96 -14.21 15.76 -9.82
CA GLY A 96 -14.11 16.75 -10.90
C GLY A 96 -12.75 16.69 -11.61
N GLY A 97 -12.79 16.38 -12.91
CA GLY A 97 -11.59 16.28 -13.75
C GLY A 97 -10.87 14.93 -13.73
N ALA A 98 -11.40 13.91 -13.06
CA ALA A 98 -10.91 12.54 -13.17
C ALA A 98 -11.37 11.95 -14.51
N ASP A 99 -10.52 12.09 -15.53
CA ASP A 99 -10.75 11.55 -16.85
C ASP A 99 -10.28 10.09 -16.98
N GLU A 100 -10.51 9.50 -18.15
CA GLU A 100 -10.09 8.13 -18.44
C GLU A 100 -8.56 7.95 -18.32
N VAL A 101 -7.78 9.01 -18.56
CA VAL A 101 -6.31 8.95 -18.37
C VAL A 101 -6.00 8.74 -16.89
N PHE A 102 -6.64 9.47 -15.97
CA PHE A 102 -6.46 9.29 -14.53
C PHE A 102 -6.87 7.89 -14.09
N ARG A 103 -8.05 7.43 -14.54
CA ARG A 103 -8.60 6.10 -14.25
C ARG A 103 -7.68 4.99 -14.72
N GLN A 104 -7.14 5.08 -15.93
CA GLN A 104 -6.16 4.12 -16.46
C GLN A 104 -4.86 4.12 -15.67
N LEU A 105 -4.35 5.28 -15.26
CA LEU A 105 -3.11 5.36 -14.47
C LEU A 105 -3.27 4.77 -13.06
N VAL A 106 -4.41 4.98 -12.40
CA VAL A 106 -4.75 4.38 -11.10
C VAL A 106 -4.94 2.87 -11.25
N THR A 107 -5.66 2.43 -12.28
CA THR A 107 -5.89 1.00 -12.58
C THR A 107 -4.56 0.28 -12.84
N ALA A 108 -3.73 0.81 -13.74
CA ALA A 108 -2.41 0.23 -14.03
C ALA A 108 -1.53 0.16 -12.79
N ARG A 109 -1.59 1.20 -11.93
CA ARG A 109 -0.85 1.25 -10.65
C ARG A 109 -1.25 0.13 -9.70
N LEU A 110 -2.53 -0.23 -9.64
CA LEU A 110 -3.03 -1.34 -8.81
C LEU A 110 -2.68 -2.71 -9.39
N ILE A 111 -2.77 -2.88 -10.71
CA ILE A 111 -2.49 -4.17 -11.38
C ILE A 111 -0.98 -4.47 -11.34
N GLU A 112 -0.16 -3.51 -11.76
CA GLU A 112 1.28 -3.68 -11.87
C GLU A 112 1.99 -2.31 -11.81
N PRO A 113 2.50 -1.94 -10.64
CA PRO A 113 3.19 -0.66 -10.48
C PRO A 113 4.47 -0.54 -11.31
N THR A 114 4.42 0.29 -12.35
CA THR A 114 5.51 0.52 -13.31
C THR A 114 5.63 2.00 -13.72
N SER A 115 6.42 2.35 -14.73
CA SER A 115 6.50 3.73 -15.25
C SER A 115 5.19 4.16 -15.94
N LYS A 116 4.97 5.47 -16.14
CA LYS A 116 3.79 5.96 -16.89
C LYS A 116 3.79 5.58 -18.38
N GLN A 117 4.96 5.20 -18.90
CA GLN A 117 5.11 4.72 -20.27
C GLN A 117 4.78 3.23 -20.36
N ASP A 118 5.27 2.43 -19.41
CA ASP A 118 5.04 0.99 -19.37
C ASP A 118 3.64 0.63 -18.84
N SER A 119 2.93 1.56 -18.19
CA SER A 119 1.51 1.34 -17.82
C SER A 119 0.62 1.06 -19.02
N LEU A 120 0.99 1.51 -20.22
CA LEU A 120 0.26 1.21 -21.46
C LEU A 120 0.27 -0.31 -21.76
N ARG A 121 1.43 -0.97 -21.54
CA ARG A 121 1.55 -2.43 -21.68
C ARG A 121 0.66 -3.14 -20.67
N VAL A 122 0.70 -2.72 -19.41
CA VAL A 122 -0.11 -3.30 -18.33
C VAL A 122 -1.60 -3.26 -18.66
N LEU A 123 -2.08 -2.11 -19.17
CA LEU A 123 -3.48 -1.93 -19.55
C LEU A 123 -3.86 -2.78 -20.76
N ALA A 124 -3.00 -2.85 -21.78
CA ALA A 124 -3.21 -3.71 -22.95
C ALA A 124 -3.26 -5.19 -22.55
N GLU A 125 -2.36 -5.65 -21.69
CA GLU A 125 -2.38 -7.02 -21.14
C GLU A 125 -3.64 -7.30 -20.33
N ALA A 126 -4.19 -6.30 -19.64
CA ALA A 126 -5.45 -6.42 -18.92
C ALA A 126 -6.67 -6.51 -19.85
N GLY A 127 -6.51 -6.17 -21.14
CA GLY A 127 -7.59 -6.13 -22.13
C GLY A 127 -8.30 -4.78 -22.20
N LEU A 128 -7.64 -3.70 -21.78
CA LEU A 128 -8.07 -2.32 -21.97
C LEU A 128 -7.34 -1.69 -23.17
N THR A 129 -7.94 -0.69 -23.79
CA THR A 129 -7.28 0.12 -24.82
C THR A 129 -6.53 1.28 -24.16
N PRO A 130 -5.19 1.25 -24.11
CA PRO A 130 -4.43 2.29 -23.42
C PRO A 130 -4.47 3.62 -24.18
N VAL A 131 -4.60 4.72 -23.44
CA VAL A 131 -4.37 6.06 -23.98
C VAL A 131 -2.90 6.23 -24.38
N SER A 132 -2.64 7.04 -25.41
CA SER A 132 -1.27 7.29 -25.87
C SER A 132 -0.41 7.95 -24.78
N TYR A 133 0.88 7.64 -24.74
CA TYR A 133 1.80 8.24 -23.76
C TYR A 133 1.90 9.77 -23.90
N ALA A 134 1.73 10.30 -25.12
CA ALA A 134 1.66 11.75 -25.35
C ALA A 134 0.44 12.38 -24.67
N THR A 135 -0.71 11.69 -24.67
CA THR A 135 -1.91 12.11 -23.93
C THR A 135 -1.68 12.04 -22.43
N VAL A 136 -1.09 10.95 -21.92
CA VAL A 136 -0.71 10.83 -20.50
C VAL A 136 0.10 12.04 -20.04
N LYS A 137 1.19 12.37 -20.74
CA LYS A 137 2.06 13.50 -20.38
C LYS A 137 1.32 14.85 -20.36
N ARG A 138 0.41 15.08 -21.30
CA ARG A 138 -0.38 16.32 -21.37
C ARG A 138 -1.34 16.48 -20.19
N HIS A 139 -1.81 15.39 -19.62
CA HIS A 139 -2.79 15.41 -18.54
C HIS A 139 -2.15 15.40 -17.14
N LEU A 140 -0.91 14.92 -16.98
CA LEU A 140 -0.24 14.89 -15.67
C LEU A 140 -0.30 16.21 -14.88
N PRO A 141 -0.03 17.40 -15.47
CA PRO A 141 -0.11 18.66 -14.72
C PRO A 141 -1.47 18.92 -14.09
N ARG A 142 -2.57 18.44 -14.70
CA ARG A 142 -3.92 18.57 -14.14
C ARG A 142 -4.06 17.85 -12.80
N TYR A 143 -3.44 16.68 -12.66
CA TYR A 143 -3.53 15.90 -11.42
C TYR A 143 -2.61 16.42 -10.30
N ALA A 144 -1.69 17.32 -10.64
CA ALA A 144 -0.88 18.06 -9.68
C ALA A 144 -1.55 19.36 -9.22
N ALA A 145 -2.54 19.86 -9.96
CA ALA A 145 -3.22 21.10 -9.65
C ALA A 145 -3.89 21.03 -8.27
N GLU A 146 -3.75 22.10 -7.50
CA GLU A 146 -4.25 22.20 -6.13
C GLU A 146 -5.77 21.98 -6.03
N GLU A 147 -6.52 22.43 -7.03
CA GLU A 147 -7.96 22.18 -7.12
C GLU A 147 -8.27 20.68 -7.23
N PHE A 148 -7.51 19.95 -8.05
CA PHE A 148 -7.71 18.51 -8.24
C PHE A 148 -7.29 17.73 -6.99
N THR A 149 -6.15 18.08 -6.37
CA THR A 149 -5.68 17.39 -5.16
C THR A 149 -6.59 17.67 -3.97
N ARG A 150 -7.09 18.91 -3.80
CA ARG A 150 -8.14 19.23 -2.81
C ARG A 150 -9.45 18.55 -3.13
N GLY A 151 -9.84 18.44 -4.40
CA GLY A 151 -11.03 17.71 -4.83
C GLY A 151 -10.98 16.22 -4.48
N LEU A 152 -9.85 15.57 -4.76
CA LEU A 152 -9.61 14.18 -4.37
C LEU A 152 -9.67 14.04 -2.86
N SER A 153 -9.00 14.94 -2.13
CA SER A 153 -9.07 14.99 -0.68
C SER A 153 -10.55 15.03 -0.24
N ARG A 154 -11.31 16.06 -0.64
CA ARG A 154 -12.74 16.25 -0.29
C ARG A 154 -13.57 14.98 -0.40
N LEU A 155 -13.43 14.31 -1.53
CA LEU A 155 -14.09 13.06 -1.82
C LEU A 155 -13.66 11.94 -0.86
N LEU A 156 -12.37 11.79 -0.60
CA LEU A 156 -11.84 10.76 0.30
C LEU A 156 -12.26 10.98 1.75
N ALA A 157 -12.25 12.20 2.30
CA ALA A 157 -12.73 12.37 3.68
C ALA A 157 -14.25 12.29 3.78
N GLY A 158 -15.00 12.67 2.74
CA GLY A 158 -16.43 12.37 2.65
C GLY A 158 -16.70 10.86 2.70
N ARG A 159 -15.91 10.06 1.97
CA ARG A 159 -16.00 8.58 1.99
C ARG A 159 -15.65 7.99 3.36
N ALA A 160 -14.61 8.52 4.00
CA ALA A 160 -14.18 8.14 5.34
C ALA A 160 -15.10 8.71 6.44
N ARG A 161 -16.10 9.53 6.08
CA ARG A 161 -17.03 10.19 7.00
C ARG A 161 -16.32 11.00 8.08
N ILE A 162 -15.24 11.69 7.69
CA ILE A 162 -14.52 12.58 8.61
C ILE A 162 -15.43 13.74 8.96
N ASP A 163 -15.62 13.92 10.26
CA ASP A 163 -16.44 14.95 10.87
C ASP A 163 -15.71 15.57 12.08
N ARG A 164 -16.46 16.35 12.87
CA ARG A 164 -15.93 17.00 14.06
C ARG A 164 -15.43 15.97 15.08
N ALA A 165 -14.21 16.17 15.57
CA ALA A 165 -13.54 15.29 16.54
C ALA A 165 -13.20 13.88 16.02
N SER A 166 -13.32 13.65 14.70
CA SER A 166 -12.78 12.45 14.06
C SER A 166 -11.28 12.29 14.31
N LEU A 167 -10.85 11.04 14.52
CA LEU A 167 -9.44 10.70 14.70
C LEU A 167 -8.71 10.66 13.36
N VAL A 168 -7.69 11.50 13.20
CA VAL A 168 -6.82 11.53 12.01
C VAL A 168 -5.39 11.19 12.37
N LEU A 169 -4.76 10.32 11.59
CA LEU A 169 -3.38 9.90 11.79
C LEU A 169 -2.48 10.67 10.84
N PHE A 170 -1.38 11.21 11.35
CA PHE A 170 -0.37 11.88 10.55
C PHE A 170 1.00 11.24 10.75
N ASP A 171 1.66 10.91 9.65
CA ASP A 171 3.03 10.44 9.63
C ASP A 171 3.72 10.87 8.34
N VAL A 172 5.05 10.87 8.39
CA VAL A 172 5.92 11.37 7.34
C VAL A 172 6.86 10.27 6.89
N THR A 173 7.02 10.13 5.58
CA THR A 173 8.05 9.29 4.99
C THR A 173 8.94 10.09 4.06
N THR A 174 10.14 9.60 3.78
CA THR A 174 10.95 10.09 2.67
C THR A 174 10.89 9.14 1.48
N LEU A 175 10.98 9.69 0.27
CA LEU A 175 11.12 8.96 -1.00
C LEU A 175 12.37 9.47 -1.71
N TYR A 176 13.38 8.61 -1.89
CA TYR A 176 14.61 8.98 -2.61
C TYR A 176 14.46 8.80 -4.12
N PHE A 177 15.36 9.45 -4.86
CA PHE A 177 15.47 9.38 -6.31
C PHE A 177 16.84 8.84 -6.71
N GLU A 178 16.90 8.06 -7.78
CA GLU A 178 18.15 7.59 -8.38
C GLU A 178 18.77 8.71 -9.23
N THR A 179 19.22 9.77 -8.57
CA THR A 179 19.88 10.93 -9.20
C THR A 179 20.93 11.49 -8.26
N ASP A 180 22.00 12.06 -8.80
CA ASP A 180 23.07 12.66 -7.97
C ASP A 180 22.87 14.16 -7.74
N LYS A 181 21.92 14.79 -8.44
CA LYS A 181 21.75 16.25 -8.45
C LYS A 181 20.49 16.66 -7.69
N ALA A 182 20.70 17.53 -6.70
CA ALA A 182 19.64 18.26 -6.05
C ALA A 182 19.09 19.37 -6.96
N ASP A 183 17.82 19.75 -6.77
CA ASP A 183 17.15 20.74 -7.62
C ASP A 183 16.21 21.69 -6.87
N GLY A 184 16.39 21.85 -5.56
CA GLY A 184 15.56 22.69 -4.70
C GLY A 184 14.29 22.01 -4.18
N PHE A 185 13.80 20.98 -4.87
CA PHE A 185 12.69 20.15 -4.37
C PHE A 185 13.19 18.78 -3.92
N ARG A 186 14.01 18.13 -4.74
CA ARG A 186 14.72 16.90 -4.41
C ARG A 186 16.03 17.29 -3.76
N GLU A 187 16.11 17.15 -2.45
CA GLU A 187 17.27 17.56 -1.65
C GLU A 187 17.76 16.39 -0.81
N PRO A 188 19.08 16.19 -0.66
CA PRO A 188 19.62 15.29 0.35
C PRO A 188 19.18 15.74 1.74
N GLY A 189 18.63 14.82 2.52
CA GLY A 189 18.12 15.12 3.85
C GLY A 189 18.33 13.96 4.81
N PHE A 190 17.74 14.07 6.00
CA PHE A 190 17.73 12.95 6.94
C PHE A 190 16.88 11.81 6.36
N SER A 191 17.53 10.83 5.75
CA SER A 191 16.86 9.66 5.19
C SER A 191 16.60 8.63 6.28
N LYS A 192 15.34 8.21 6.44
CA LYS A 192 14.99 7.05 7.31
C LYS A 192 15.68 5.76 6.84
N GLU A 193 16.06 5.68 5.56
CA GLU A 193 16.78 4.55 4.95
C GLU A 193 18.32 4.77 4.91
N ARG A 194 18.83 5.83 5.54
CA ARG A 194 20.26 6.22 5.59
C ARG A 194 20.92 6.38 4.21
N ARG A 195 20.14 6.90 3.26
CA ARG A 195 20.54 7.23 1.89
C ARG A 195 21.09 8.65 1.79
N LEU A 196 22.00 8.87 0.84
CA LEU A 196 22.61 10.18 0.55
C LEU A 196 22.01 10.81 -0.72
N GLU A 197 21.32 9.98 -1.51
CA GLU A 197 20.63 10.37 -2.73
C GLU A 197 19.55 11.43 -2.41
N PRO A 198 19.30 12.41 -3.30
CA PRO A 198 18.22 13.38 -3.17
C PRO A 198 16.88 12.70 -2.93
N GLN A 199 16.10 13.27 -2.03
CA GLN A 199 14.80 12.75 -1.63
C GLN A 199 13.75 13.84 -1.63
N ILE A 200 12.49 13.44 -1.50
CA ILE A 200 11.39 14.30 -1.06
C ILE A 200 10.85 13.76 0.26
N THR A 201 10.24 14.66 1.02
CA THR A 201 9.49 14.31 2.22
C THR A 201 8.01 14.27 1.87
N VAL A 202 7.30 13.21 2.26
CA VAL A 202 5.88 13.01 1.98
C VAL A 202 5.13 12.87 3.28
N GLY A 203 4.27 13.84 3.58
CA GLY A 203 3.28 13.75 4.65
C GLY A 203 2.05 13.01 4.15
N LEU A 204 1.53 12.09 4.96
CA LEU A 204 0.26 11.40 4.71
C LEU A 204 -0.66 11.64 5.90
N LEU A 205 -1.90 12.05 5.60
CA LEU A 205 -2.99 12.11 6.54
C LEU A 205 -3.96 10.96 6.22
N THR A 206 -4.33 10.18 7.22
CA THR A 206 -5.31 9.09 7.08
C THR A 206 -6.39 9.18 8.14
N ASP A 207 -7.50 8.46 7.93
CA ASP A 207 -8.41 8.12 9.01
C ASP A 207 -7.75 7.14 10.00
N GLU A 208 -8.50 6.74 11.02
CA GLU A 208 -8.09 5.76 12.03
C GLU A 208 -7.84 4.34 11.50
N THR A 209 -8.39 3.98 10.34
CA THR A 209 -8.21 2.67 9.68
C THR A 209 -6.99 2.65 8.74
N GLY A 210 -6.44 3.83 8.46
CA GLY A 210 -5.35 4.07 7.53
C GLY A 210 -5.80 4.34 6.09
N PHE A 211 -7.09 4.61 5.85
CA PHE A 211 -7.61 5.11 4.58
C PHE A 211 -7.06 6.52 4.30
N PRO A 212 -6.46 6.78 3.12
CA PRO A 212 -5.79 8.05 2.85
C PRO A 212 -6.78 9.20 2.68
N LEU A 213 -6.47 10.33 3.29
CA LEU A 213 -7.25 11.57 3.21
C LEU A 213 -6.51 12.64 2.39
N ARG A 214 -5.20 12.78 2.62
CA ARG A 214 -4.36 13.76 1.93
C ARG A 214 -2.91 13.28 1.92
N ALA A 215 -2.23 13.43 0.79
CA ALA A 215 -0.79 13.26 0.70
C ALA A 215 -0.17 14.56 0.17
N GLU A 216 0.94 14.99 0.75
CA GLU A 216 1.61 16.24 0.39
C GLU A 216 3.12 16.03 0.31
N ALA A 217 3.75 16.61 -0.70
CA ALA A 217 5.17 16.51 -0.93
C ALA A 217 5.89 17.82 -0.58
N PHE A 218 7.01 17.66 0.10
CA PHE A 218 7.87 18.72 0.60
C PHE A 218 9.30 18.48 0.14
N GLU A 219 10.12 19.53 0.27
CA GLU A 219 11.55 19.45 0.00
C GLU A 219 12.22 18.35 0.85
N GLY A 220 13.17 17.61 0.27
CA GLY A 220 13.78 16.44 0.92
C GLY A 220 14.53 16.69 2.22
N ASN A 221 14.96 17.93 2.44
CA ASN A 221 15.64 18.40 3.64
C ASN A 221 14.69 19.10 4.64
N LYS A 222 13.39 19.20 4.31
CA LYS A 222 12.40 19.81 5.20
C LYS A 222 12.23 18.96 6.45
N ALA A 223 12.32 19.61 7.61
CA ALA A 223 12.16 18.93 8.89
C ALA A 223 10.73 18.36 9.00
N GLU A 224 10.58 17.14 9.53
CA GLU A 224 9.26 16.51 9.73
C GLU A 224 8.35 17.36 10.65
N THR A 225 8.95 18.15 11.54
CA THR A 225 8.21 19.10 12.38
C THR A 225 7.54 20.19 11.53
N ALA A 226 8.09 20.57 10.38
CA ALA A 226 7.55 21.65 9.55
C ALA A 226 6.49 21.18 8.53
N THR A 227 6.17 19.88 8.48
CA THR A 227 5.23 19.32 7.48
C THR A 227 3.83 19.09 8.02
N MET A 228 3.69 18.82 9.32
CA MET A 228 2.40 18.46 9.93
C MET A 228 1.37 19.59 9.89
N ILE A 229 1.74 20.78 10.38
CA ILE A 229 0.81 21.90 10.51
C ILE A 229 0.29 22.39 9.14
N PRO A 230 1.12 22.58 8.10
CA PRO A 230 0.63 22.95 6.77
C PRO A 230 -0.38 21.95 6.22
N THR A 231 -0.06 20.65 6.26
CA THR A 231 -0.96 19.61 5.70
C THR A 231 -2.28 19.53 6.44
N ILE A 232 -2.27 19.66 7.77
CA ILE A 232 -3.49 19.64 8.59
C ILE A 232 -4.32 20.90 8.33
N ASN A 233 -3.73 22.09 8.33
CA ASN A 233 -4.48 23.33 8.06
C ASN A 233 -5.09 23.32 6.66
N ASP A 234 -4.34 22.87 5.65
CA ASP A 234 -4.85 22.70 4.30
C ASP A 234 -6.02 21.72 4.24
N PHE A 235 -5.94 20.62 5.00
CA PHE A 235 -7.02 19.67 5.14
C PHE A 235 -8.22 20.27 5.87
N MET A 236 -8.05 20.97 6.98
CA MET A 236 -9.17 21.60 7.70
C MET A 236 -9.87 22.65 6.82
N ASN A 237 -9.09 23.51 6.16
CA ASN A 237 -9.60 24.56 5.28
C ASN A 237 -10.32 23.99 4.05
N ALA A 238 -9.80 22.93 3.45
CA ALA A 238 -10.42 22.36 2.24
C ALA A 238 -11.78 21.72 2.51
N TYR A 239 -12.10 21.39 3.77
CA TYR A 239 -13.29 20.64 4.18
C TYR A 239 -14.18 21.40 5.16
N ASN A 240 -13.80 22.63 5.49
CA ASN A 240 -14.51 23.48 6.44
C ASN A 240 -14.78 22.76 7.78
N LEU A 241 -13.75 22.05 8.25
CA LEU A 241 -13.75 21.37 9.54
C LEU A 241 -13.15 22.31 10.58
N ASP A 242 -13.78 22.37 11.76
CA ASP A 242 -13.34 23.22 12.85
C ASP A 242 -12.56 22.45 13.93
N ASP A 243 -12.67 21.12 13.99
CA ASP A 243 -11.99 20.30 14.99
C ASP A 243 -11.80 18.84 14.54
N VAL A 244 -10.62 18.29 14.79
CA VAL A 244 -10.24 16.87 14.62
C VAL A 244 -9.26 16.47 15.71
N VAL A 245 -9.15 15.16 16.00
CA VAL A 245 -8.16 14.63 16.94
C VAL A 245 -6.95 14.12 16.15
N VAL A 246 -5.84 14.86 16.22
CA VAL A 246 -4.61 14.54 15.49
C VAL A 246 -3.75 13.56 16.29
N VAL A 247 -3.40 12.43 15.67
CA VAL A 247 -2.46 11.45 16.22
C VAL A 247 -1.15 11.49 15.46
N ALA A 248 -0.03 11.73 16.14
CA ALA A 248 1.29 11.79 15.52
C ALA A 248 2.42 11.31 16.45
N ASP A 249 3.48 10.77 15.86
CA ASP A 249 4.65 10.32 16.62
C ASP A 249 5.48 11.49 17.15
N ALA A 250 6.13 11.24 18.29
CA ALA A 250 6.96 12.17 19.05
C ALA A 250 8.12 12.78 18.24
N GLY A 251 8.51 12.16 17.12
CA GLY A 251 9.56 12.69 16.24
C GLY A 251 9.15 13.95 15.49
N MET A 252 7.85 14.13 15.26
CA MET A 252 7.30 15.25 14.51
C MET A 252 6.82 16.38 15.43
N ILE A 253 7.00 16.24 16.74
CA ILE A 253 6.45 17.17 17.73
C ILE A 253 7.52 18.14 18.22
N SER A 254 7.28 19.42 17.94
CA SER A 254 8.01 20.56 18.49
C SER A 254 7.07 21.36 19.41
N ALA A 255 7.62 22.21 20.28
CA ALA A 255 6.81 23.14 21.08
C ALA A 255 5.96 24.05 20.19
N ALA A 256 6.52 24.50 19.06
CA ALA A 256 5.80 25.30 18.08
C ALA A 256 4.63 24.55 17.43
N ASN A 257 4.79 23.25 17.12
CA ASN A 257 3.72 22.44 16.54
C ASN A 257 2.58 22.24 17.54
N LYS A 258 2.89 21.98 18.81
CA LYS A 258 1.87 21.89 19.86
C LYS A 258 1.08 23.19 19.97
N GLN A 259 1.78 24.32 20.06
CA GLN A 259 1.15 25.63 20.12
C GLN A 259 0.30 25.92 18.87
N ALA A 260 0.75 25.52 17.69
CA ALA A 260 -0.01 25.69 16.46
C ALA A 260 -1.27 24.81 16.40
N LEU A 261 -1.21 23.56 16.87
CA LEU A 261 -2.40 22.70 17.01
C LEU A 261 -3.41 23.32 17.97
N GLU A 262 -2.94 23.91 19.08
CA GLU A 262 -3.81 24.55 20.06
C GLU A 262 -4.41 25.86 19.56
N ALA A 263 -3.61 26.70 18.90
CA ALA A 263 -4.08 27.92 18.27
C ALA A 263 -5.11 27.64 17.15
N ALA A 264 -5.01 26.49 16.50
CA ALA A 264 -5.98 25.99 15.53
C ALA A 264 -7.20 25.31 16.18
N GLY A 265 -7.29 25.24 17.52
CA GLY A 265 -8.40 24.61 18.24
C GLY A 265 -8.38 23.08 18.26
N LEU A 266 -7.37 22.43 17.68
CA LEU A 266 -7.36 20.99 17.41
C LEU A 266 -7.00 20.13 18.61
N SER A 267 -7.73 19.04 18.80
CA SER A 267 -7.38 18.04 19.80
C SER A 267 -6.24 17.15 19.30
N TYR A 268 -5.43 16.57 20.19
CA TYR A 268 -4.32 15.71 19.79
C TYR A 268 -4.00 14.57 20.77
N VAL A 269 -3.39 13.52 20.22
CA VAL A 269 -2.73 12.43 20.95
C VAL A 269 -1.33 12.26 20.37
N LEU A 270 -0.32 12.64 21.14
CA LEU A 270 1.05 12.74 20.69
C LEU A 270 1.97 11.82 21.47
N GLY A 271 2.98 11.27 20.80
CA GLY A 271 4.07 10.60 21.51
C GLY A 271 4.91 11.61 22.28
N SER A 272 5.35 11.27 23.49
CA SER A 272 6.25 12.11 24.29
C SER A 272 7.68 11.56 24.31
N ARG A 273 8.66 12.45 24.11
CA ARG A 273 10.08 12.15 24.36
C ARG A 273 10.46 12.68 25.73
N THR A 274 10.89 11.79 26.60
CA THR A 274 11.19 12.10 27.99
C THR A 274 12.71 12.18 28.16
N SER A 275 13.25 13.39 28.27
CA SER A 275 14.69 13.63 28.46
C SER A 275 15.12 13.63 29.94
N ARG A 276 14.18 13.92 30.84
CA ARG A 276 14.33 13.93 32.30
C ARG A 276 13.34 12.96 32.91
N VAL A 277 13.68 12.30 34.02
CA VAL A 277 12.76 11.41 34.73
C VAL A 277 11.57 12.23 35.25
N PRO A 278 10.33 11.95 34.82
CA PRO A 278 9.13 12.61 35.33
C PRO A 278 8.93 12.29 36.81
N HIS A 279 8.36 13.24 37.55
CA HIS A 279 8.12 13.09 38.98
C HIS A 279 7.26 11.86 39.31
N VAL A 280 6.26 11.54 38.49
CA VAL A 280 5.41 10.37 38.71
C VAL A 280 6.18 9.05 38.59
N ILE A 281 7.18 8.98 37.69
CA ILE A 281 8.04 7.81 37.51
C ILE A 281 9.02 7.71 38.68
N SER A 282 9.68 8.82 39.06
CA SER A 282 10.59 8.80 40.20
C SER A 282 9.87 8.44 41.49
N SER A 283 8.71 9.06 41.76
CA SER A 283 7.88 8.76 42.95
C SER A 283 7.44 7.30 42.99
N TRP A 284 7.15 6.69 41.83
CA TRP A 284 6.82 5.27 41.79
C TRP A 284 8.02 4.42 42.23
N HIS A 285 9.22 4.69 41.71
CA HIS A 285 10.44 3.98 42.10
C HIS A 285 10.81 4.21 43.57
N ASP A 286 10.67 5.44 44.08
CA ASP A 286 10.97 5.77 45.47
C ASP A 286 10.05 5.01 46.44
N ASN A 287 8.78 4.81 46.06
CA ASN A 287 7.80 4.04 46.84
C ASN A 287 7.93 2.51 46.66
N HIS A 288 8.68 2.04 45.65
CA HIS A 288 8.83 0.62 45.32
C HIS A 288 10.30 0.28 44.96
N PRO A 289 11.27 0.49 45.88
CA PRO A 289 12.70 0.40 45.57
C PRO A 289 13.16 -1.00 45.13
N ASP A 290 12.51 -2.05 45.64
CA ASP A 290 12.87 -3.46 45.41
C ASP A 290 11.87 -4.21 44.51
N GLN A 291 10.96 -3.49 43.83
CA GLN A 291 9.99 -4.11 42.94
C GLN A 291 10.26 -3.76 41.48
N ASP A 292 10.21 -4.80 40.63
CA ASP A 292 10.15 -4.59 39.19
C ASP A 292 8.84 -3.90 38.80
N VAL A 293 8.92 -3.01 37.81
CA VAL A 293 7.75 -2.31 37.28
C VAL A 293 6.80 -3.34 36.65
N PRO A 294 5.52 -3.45 37.08
CA PRO A 294 4.56 -4.34 36.46
C PRO A 294 4.35 -4.02 34.97
N ASP A 295 4.29 -5.06 34.14
CA ASP A 295 4.00 -4.87 32.71
C ASP A 295 2.61 -4.26 32.52
N GLY A 296 2.52 -3.25 31.65
CA GLY A 296 1.28 -2.55 31.39
C GLY A 296 0.90 -1.46 32.42
N LEU A 297 1.68 -1.26 33.49
CA LEU A 297 1.47 -0.17 34.45
C LEU A 297 1.40 1.18 33.72
N THR A 298 0.37 1.97 34.03
CA THR A 298 0.19 3.32 33.48
C THR A 298 0.17 4.35 34.60
N LEU A 299 1.05 5.34 34.51
CA LEU A 299 1.13 6.47 35.43
C LEU A 299 0.60 7.73 34.74
N THR A 300 -0.24 8.48 35.44
CA THR A 300 -0.88 9.69 34.90
C THR A 300 -0.26 10.94 35.52
N GLN A 301 0.11 11.89 34.67
CA GLN A 301 0.60 13.20 35.07
C GLN A 301 -0.26 14.29 34.43
N PRO A 302 -1.18 14.92 35.18
CA PRO A 302 -1.88 16.12 34.75
C PRO A 302 -0.91 17.30 34.56
N TRP A 303 -1.18 18.14 33.57
CA TRP A 303 -0.39 19.33 33.24
C TRP A 303 -1.35 20.50 32.90
N PRO A 304 -1.96 21.14 33.92
CA PRO A 304 -2.93 22.21 33.71
C PRO A 304 -2.29 23.46 33.10
N ALA A 305 -3.03 24.18 32.28
CA ALA A 305 -2.66 25.48 31.72
C ALA A 305 -2.50 26.54 32.82
N GLY A 306 -1.45 27.35 32.73
CA GLY A 306 -1.32 28.51 33.62
C GLY A 306 -2.33 29.61 33.24
N ALA A 307 -2.65 30.51 34.16
CA ALA A 307 -3.62 31.59 33.92
C ALA A 307 -3.25 32.55 32.77
N SER A 308 -1.96 32.66 32.43
CA SER A 308 -1.45 33.45 31.31
C SER A 308 -1.10 32.61 30.07
N ASP A 309 -1.35 31.30 30.13
CA ASP A 309 -0.96 30.33 29.12
C ASP A 309 -2.10 30.20 28.11
N GLN A 310 -1.82 30.36 26.81
CA GLN A 310 -2.84 30.23 25.76
C GLN A 310 -3.08 28.77 25.34
N ARG A 311 -2.63 27.82 26.16
CA ARG A 311 -2.76 26.38 25.93
C ARG A 311 -3.93 25.77 26.67
N ARG A 312 -4.32 24.57 26.25
CA ARG A 312 -5.27 23.74 27.00
C ARG A 312 -4.55 22.96 28.10
N ASP A 313 -5.33 22.41 29.01
CA ASP A 313 -4.83 21.40 29.95
C ASP A 313 -4.33 20.19 29.15
N GLU A 314 -3.11 19.75 29.47
CA GLU A 314 -2.55 18.52 28.92
C GLU A 314 -2.60 17.42 29.99
N THR A 315 -2.70 16.17 29.56
CA THR A 315 -2.44 14.99 30.41
C THR A 315 -1.38 14.13 29.73
N ILE A 316 -0.40 13.69 30.53
CA ILE A 316 0.66 12.78 30.07
C ILE A 316 0.48 11.42 30.74
N TYR A 317 0.32 10.38 29.93
CA TYR A 317 0.32 8.99 30.39
C TYR A 317 1.68 8.37 30.12
N TYR A 318 2.27 7.72 31.12
CA TYR A 318 3.47 6.93 30.98
C TYR A 318 3.11 5.45 31.13
N ARG A 319 3.23 4.67 30.05
CA ARG A 319 3.02 3.21 30.11
C ARG A 319 4.33 2.46 30.10
N TYR A 320 4.46 1.52 31.01
CA TYR A 320 5.59 0.59 31.07
C TYR A 320 5.35 -0.63 30.18
N SER A 321 6.41 -1.08 29.50
CA SER A 321 6.45 -2.34 28.77
C SER A 321 7.74 -3.11 29.10
N ALA A 322 7.60 -4.30 29.68
CA ALA A 322 8.71 -5.16 30.05
C ALA A 322 9.54 -5.58 28.83
N ASP A 323 8.88 -5.85 27.70
CA ASP A 323 9.56 -6.16 26.43
C ASP A 323 10.42 -4.99 25.93
N ARG A 324 9.87 -3.77 25.99
CA ARG A 324 10.59 -2.56 25.63
C ARG A 324 11.76 -2.29 26.58
N ALA A 325 11.57 -2.53 27.88
CA ALA A 325 12.60 -2.37 28.89
C ALA A 325 13.79 -3.29 28.57
N ARG A 326 13.53 -4.59 28.38
CA ARG A 326 14.56 -5.59 28.02
C ARG A 326 15.39 -5.16 26.81
N ARG A 327 14.74 -4.72 25.73
CA ARG A 327 15.42 -4.26 24.50
C ARG A 327 16.22 -2.98 24.73
N THR A 328 15.67 -2.04 25.50
CA THR A 328 16.30 -0.74 25.77
C THR A 328 17.52 -0.89 26.69
N LEU A 329 17.40 -1.71 27.74
CA LEU A 329 18.50 -2.04 28.67
C LEU A 329 19.67 -2.69 27.93
N HIS A 330 19.40 -3.68 27.07
CA HIS A 330 20.44 -4.28 26.24
C HIS A 330 21.17 -3.26 25.34
N GLY A 331 20.41 -2.31 24.78
CA GLY A 331 20.97 -1.19 24.00
C GLY A 331 21.84 -0.26 24.85
N ILE A 332 21.41 0.05 26.08
CA ILE A 332 22.16 0.85 27.05
C ILE A 332 23.46 0.12 27.43
N ASP A 333 23.40 -1.15 27.80
CA ASP A 333 24.57 -1.97 28.18
C ASP A 333 25.63 -1.96 27.07
N THR A 334 25.19 -2.13 25.82
CA THR A 334 26.08 -2.07 24.64
C THR A 334 26.74 -0.70 24.48
N GLN A 335 26.00 0.39 24.73
CA GLN A 335 26.52 1.76 24.61
C GLN A 335 27.48 2.12 25.75
N VAL A 336 27.18 1.68 26.97
CA VAL A 336 28.04 1.84 28.16
C VAL A 336 29.34 1.06 27.97
N ALA A 337 29.29 -0.21 27.55
CA ALA A 337 30.49 -1.00 27.27
C ALA A 337 31.38 -0.37 26.19
N LYS A 338 30.78 0.28 25.17
CA LYS A 338 31.53 1.07 24.17
C LYS A 338 32.13 2.34 24.78
N ALA A 339 31.41 3.02 25.68
CA ALA A 339 31.90 4.21 26.37
C ALA A 339 33.09 3.88 27.27
N GLU A 340 33.02 2.78 28.02
CA GLU A 340 34.10 2.24 28.85
C GLU A 340 35.37 1.96 28.02
N LYS A 341 35.23 1.28 26.88
CA LYS A 341 36.36 1.04 25.97
C LYS A 341 36.95 2.32 25.39
N ALA A 342 36.12 3.34 25.10
CA ALA A 342 36.57 4.63 24.58
C ALA A 342 37.28 5.49 25.64
N VAL A 343 36.79 5.48 26.88
CA VAL A 343 37.45 6.12 28.03
C VAL A 343 38.80 5.45 28.33
N ALA A 344 38.85 4.11 28.25
CA ALA A 344 40.09 3.33 28.40
C ALA A 344 41.07 3.43 27.22
N GLY A 345 40.79 4.26 26.20
CA GLY A 345 41.68 4.46 25.05
C GLY A 345 41.75 3.30 24.05
N LYS A 346 40.92 2.26 24.20
CA LYS A 346 40.91 1.07 23.33
C LYS A 346 40.21 1.30 21.99
N ILE A 347 39.40 2.35 21.88
CA ILE A 347 38.64 2.71 20.68
C ILE A 347 38.68 4.25 20.52
N PRO A 348 38.80 4.80 19.30
CA PRO A 348 38.68 6.23 19.07
C PRO A 348 37.33 6.76 19.55
N VAL A 349 37.35 7.92 20.22
CA VAL A 349 36.14 8.58 20.73
C VAL A 349 35.35 9.16 19.55
N LYS A 350 34.40 8.39 19.02
CA LYS A 350 33.26 8.95 18.27
C LYS A 350 32.27 9.54 19.27
N ARG A 351 31.36 10.45 18.84
CA ARG A 351 30.25 10.95 19.68
C ARG A 351 29.51 9.76 20.31
N ASN A 352 29.80 9.45 21.57
CA ASN A 352 29.18 8.38 22.33
C ASN A 352 28.37 9.01 23.47
N ARG A 353 27.08 8.64 23.55
CA ARG A 353 26.07 9.25 24.42
C ARG A 353 26.48 9.31 25.90
N PHE A 354 27.21 8.30 26.40
CA PHE A 354 27.58 8.20 27.82
C PHE A 354 29.01 8.66 28.14
N VAL A 355 29.74 9.23 27.17
CA VAL A 355 31.08 9.79 27.42
C VAL A 355 30.95 11.25 27.81
N HIS A 356 31.48 11.62 28.97
CA HIS A 356 31.66 13.00 29.39
C HIS A 356 33.11 13.43 29.09
N LEU A 357 33.25 14.59 28.47
CA LEU A 357 34.53 15.21 28.15
C LEU A 357 34.65 16.48 28.98
N SER A 358 35.65 16.54 29.86
CA SER A 358 36.00 17.73 30.63
C SER A 358 37.47 18.06 30.37
N GLY A 359 37.73 18.96 29.41
CA GLY A 359 39.07 19.25 28.93
C GLY A 359 39.73 18.00 28.31
N ALA A 360 40.88 17.61 28.84
CA ALA A 360 41.60 16.39 28.41
C ALA A 360 41.08 15.10 29.08
N THR A 361 40.25 15.21 30.12
CA THR A 361 39.80 14.07 30.91
C THR A 361 38.52 13.48 30.34
N ARG A 362 38.52 12.15 30.16
CA ARG A 362 37.40 11.36 29.67
C ARG A 362 36.81 10.58 30.84
N SER A 363 35.52 10.72 31.10
CA SER A 363 34.82 9.94 32.13
C SER A 363 33.48 9.43 31.60
N ILE A 364 32.90 8.48 32.32
CA ILE A 364 31.56 7.95 32.01
C ILE A 364 30.53 8.81 32.73
N ASN A 365 29.51 9.25 32.00
CA ASN A 365 28.38 9.97 32.59
C ASN A 365 27.41 8.98 33.25
N ARG A 366 27.71 8.59 34.49
CA ARG A 366 26.89 7.64 35.27
C ARG A 366 25.50 8.20 35.58
N ASP A 367 25.34 9.51 35.76
CA ASP A 367 24.02 10.12 35.96
C ASP A 367 23.12 9.98 34.73
N LEU A 368 23.69 10.11 33.52
CA LEU A 368 22.96 9.88 32.28
C LEU A 368 22.61 8.39 32.10
N GLU A 369 23.49 7.47 32.54
CA GLU A 369 23.22 6.04 32.55
C GLU A 369 22.06 5.70 33.49
N THR A 370 22.12 6.11 34.76
CA THR A 370 21.06 5.88 35.75
C THR A 370 19.71 6.40 35.26
N ARG A 371 19.68 7.63 34.71
CA ARG A 371 18.46 8.19 34.12
C ARG A 371 17.95 7.38 32.93
N ALA A 372 18.85 6.95 32.03
CA ALA A 372 18.47 6.15 30.87
C ALA A 372 17.91 4.77 31.27
N ARG A 373 18.49 4.14 32.31
CA ARG A 373 18.00 2.89 32.88
C ARG A 373 16.66 3.05 33.57
N THR A 374 16.48 4.12 34.36
CA THR A 374 15.20 4.45 35.03
C THR A 374 14.07 4.64 34.01
N LEU A 375 14.38 5.26 32.86
CA LEU A 375 13.41 5.47 31.79
C LEU A 375 13.22 4.25 30.88
N ALA A 376 13.98 3.17 31.05
CA ALA A 376 13.89 2.00 30.19
C ALA A 376 12.52 1.34 30.34
N GLY A 377 11.83 1.11 29.22
CA GLY A 377 10.49 0.51 29.21
C GLY A 377 9.33 1.50 29.25
N TRP A 378 9.55 2.73 29.71
CA TRP A 378 8.53 3.77 29.76
C TRP A 378 8.32 4.43 28.40
N LYS A 379 7.06 4.60 28.00
CA LYS A 379 6.64 5.41 26.85
C LYS A 379 5.61 6.44 27.31
N GLY A 380 5.86 7.71 26.98
CA GLY A 380 4.93 8.79 27.27
C GLY A 380 3.98 9.06 26.10
N TYR A 381 2.74 9.41 26.42
CA TYR A 381 1.67 9.81 25.52
C TYR A 381 1.06 11.10 26.08
N VAL A 382 1.02 12.17 25.29
CA VAL A 382 0.49 13.47 25.69
C VAL A 382 -0.80 13.74 24.94
N THR A 383 -1.83 14.25 25.62
CA THR A 383 -3.08 14.66 25.00
C THR A 383 -3.64 15.91 25.67
N ASN A 384 -4.41 16.70 24.92
CA ASN A 384 -5.22 17.81 25.43
C ASN A 384 -6.73 17.48 25.43
N LEU A 385 -7.09 16.20 25.27
CA LEU A 385 -8.46 15.74 25.42
C LEU A 385 -8.92 15.94 26.88
N PRO A 386 -10.17 16.34 27.12
CA PRO A 386 -10.68 16.54 28.47
C PRO A 386 -10.93 15.19 29.17
N ASN A 387 -10.35 15.02 30.36
CA ASN A 387 -10.51 13.84 31.22
C ASN A 387 -10.46 12.49 30.48
N PRO A 388 -9.43 12.21 29.65
CA PRO A 388 -9.45 11.04 28.82
C PRO A 388 -9.11 9.78 29.63
N ASP A 389 -9.71 8.67 29.24
CA ASP A 389 -9.30 7.36 29.74
C ASP A 389 -7.92 6.97 29.14
N PRO A 390 -6.95 6.51 29.96
CA PRO A 390 -5.62 6.16 29.45
C PRO A 390 -5.64 5.12 28.33
N GLU A 391 -6.51 4.11 28.40
CA GLU A 391 -6.57 3.05 27.37
C GLU A 391 -7.09 3.60 26.04
N THR A 392 -8.02 4.56 26.09
CA THR A 392 -8.49 5.27 24.89
C THR A 392 -7.37 6.04 24.19
N VAL A 393 -6.55 6.77 24.94
CA VAL A 393 -5.44 7.57 24.40
C VAL A 393 -4.34 6.67 23.83
N ILE A 394 -3.96 5.64 24.59
CA ILE A 394 -2.92 4.70 24.19
C ILE A 394 -3.38 3.87 22.99
N GLY A 395 -4.64 3.44 22.99
CA GLY A 395 -5.29 2.77 21.87
C GLY A 395 -5.31 3.62 20.61
N ALA A 396 -5.70 4.89 20.71
CA ALA A 396 -5.66 5.85 19.60
C ALA A 396 -4.24 6.01 19.04
N TYR A 397 -3.22 6.17 19.90
CA TYR A 397 -1.83 6.24 19.46
C TYR A 397 -1.36 4.94 18.79
N HIS A 398 -1.77 3.77 19.28
CA HIS A 398 -1.42 2.48 18.65
C HIS A 398 -2.00 2.33 17.24
N ARG A 399 -3.06 3.08 16.89
CA ARG A 399 -3.57 3.13 15.51
C ARG A 399 -2.59 3.77 14.53
N LEU A 400 -1.52 4.44 14.98
CA LEU A 400 -0.43 4.87 14.09
C LEU A 400 0.17 3.71 13.26
N TYR A 401 0.08 2.47 13.74
CA TYR A 401 0.46 1.32 12.92
C TYR A 401 -0.35 1.20 11.61
N ASN A 402 -1.59 1.69 11.57
CA ASN A 402 -2.41 1.68 10.36
C ASN A 402 -1.83 2.64 9.30
N ILE A 403 -1.37 3.83 9.67
CA ILE A 403 -0.71 4.72 8.71
C ILE A 403 0.65 4.16 8.26
N GLU A 404 1.41 3.50 9.16
CA GLU A 404 2.63 2.78 8.79
C GLU A 404 2.35 1.65 7.77
N LYS A 405 1.25 0.90 7.96
CA LYS A 405 0.79 -0.10 6.99
C LYS A 405 0.47 0.55 5.64
N SER A 406 -0.20 1.70 5.63
CA SER A 406 -0.50 2.46 4.41
C SER A 406 0.76 2.94 3.70
N PHE A 407 1.76 3.42 4.43
CA PHE A 407 3.06 3.75 3.84
C PHE A 407 3.78 2.53 3.29
N ARG A 408 3.72 1.39 3.99
CA ARG A 408 4.28 0.13 3.51
C ARG A 408 3.63 -0.25 2.18
N MET A 409 2.30 -0.30 2.13
CA MET A 409 1.55 -0.59 0.90
C MET A 409 1.88 0.39 -0.22
N SER A 410 1.94 1.69 0.07
CA SER A 410 2.31 2.72 -0.91
C SER A 410 3.71 2.47 -1.48
N LYS A 411 4.68 2.07 -0.65
CA LYS A 411 6.07 1.81 -1.07
C LYS A 411 6.27 0.45 -1.74
N SER A 412 5.65 -0.63 -1.26
CA SER A 412 5.84 -1.99 -1.78
C SER A 412 4.83 -2.34 -2.86
N ASP A 413 3.55 -2.27 -2.52
CA ASP A 413 2.46 -2.82 -3.33
C ASP A 413 2.03 -1.86 -4.44
N LEU A 414 2.08 -0.55 -4.18
CA LEU A 414 1.79 0.50 -5.17
C LEU A 414 3.06 1.09 -5.77
N ARG A 415 4.24 0.77 -5.22
CA ARG A 415 5.54 1.29 -5.67
C ARG A 415 5.48 2.79 -5.99
N ALA A 416 5.17 3.60 -4.98
CA ALA A 416 5.39 5.04 -4.99
C ALA A 416 6.85 5.38 -5.35
N ARG A 417 7.76 4.41 -5.23
CA ARG A 417 9.10 4.39 -5.82
C ARG A 417 9.31 3.15 -6.71
N PRO A 418 10.10 3.25 -7.80
CA PRO A 418 10.80 4.45 -8.27
C PRO A 418 9.86 5.49 -8.90
N ILE A 419 10.17 6.78 -8.68
CA ILE A 419 9.50 7.90 -9.32
C ILE A 419 10.30 8.26 -10.57
N TYR A 420 9.77 7.95 -11.74
CA TYR A 420 10.42 8.19 -13.04
C TYR A 420 10.25 9.64 -13.56
N HIS A 421 10.00 10.59 -12.66
CA HIS A 421 9.71 11.98 -12.99
C HIS A 421 10.73 12.91 -12.31
N HIS A 422 11.15 13.94 -13.05
CA HIS A 422 12.07 14.97 -12.55
C HIS A 422 11.39 16.31 -12.28
N LEU A 423 10.27 16.61 -12.97
CA LEU A 423 9.51 17.84 -12.74
C LEU A 423 8.64 17.69 -11.49
N ARG A 424 8.65 18.71 -10.62
CA ARG A 424 7.82 18.77 -9.40
C ARG A 424 6.35 18.41 -9.67
N GLN A 425 5.72 19.05 -10.66
CA GLN A 425 4.32 18.77 -11.01
C GLN A 425 4.10 17.30 -11.41
N SER A 426 5.04 16.68 -12.14
CA SER A 426 4.91 15.27 -12.51
C SER A 426 5.05 14.34 -11.29
N ILE A 427 5.85 14.73 -10.29
CA ILE A 427 6.01 14.02 -9.02
C ILE A 427 4.72 14.14 -8.20
N GLU A 428 4.18 15.35 -8.06
CA GLU A 428 2.92 15.61 -7.35
C GLU A 428 1.76 14.85 -7.99
N ALA A 429 1.62 14.90 -9.33
CA ALA A 429 0.63 14.11 -10.07
C ALA A 429 0.77 12.59 -9.81
N HIS A 430 2.01 12.09 -9.72
CA HIS A 430 2.26 10.70 -9.39
C HIS A 430 1.76 10.36 -7.98
N LEU A 431 2.00 11.22 -6.99
CA LEU A 431 1.51 11.03 -5.62
C LEU A 431 -0.02 11.08 -5.54
N THR A 432 -0.67 11.95 -6.32
CA THR A 432 -2.14 11.97 -6.44
C THR A 432 -2.69 10.63 -6.94
N ILE A 433 -2.07 10.07 -8.00
CA ILE A 433 -2.44 8.76 -8.55
C ILE A 433 -2.22 7.64 -7.52
N VAL A 434 -1.09 7.69 -6.79
CA VAL A 434 -0.79 6.72 -5.73
C VAL A 434 -1.79 6.84 -4.58
N THR A 435 -2.23 8.05 -4.23
CA THR A 435 -3.21 8.29 -3.17
C THR A 435 -4.58 7.69 -3.52
N ALA A 436 -5.06 7.90 -4.75
CA ALA A 436 -6.28 7.28 -5.24
C ALA A 436 -6.17 5.74 -5.29
N ALA A 437 -5.03 5.22 -5.77
CA ALA A 437 -4.77 3.77 -5.76
C ALA A 437 -4.72 3.21 -4.33
N LEU A 438 -4.15 3.95 -3.37
CA LEU A 438 -4.11 3.56 -1.96
C LEU A 438 -5.50 3.55 -1.33
N ALA A 439 -6.37 4.50 -1.68
CA ALA A 439 -7.76 4.51 -1.24
C ALA A 439 -8.50 3.26 -1.71
N MET A 440 -8.40 2.93 -3.00
CA MET A 440 -9.00 1.71 -3.57
C MET A 440 -8.41 0.45 -2.94
N ALA A 441 -7.09 0.37 -2.76
CA ALA A 441 -6.44 -0.77 -2.14
C ALA A 441 -6.90 -0.95 -0.69
N ARG A 442 -6.97 0.13 0.10
CA ARG A 442 -7.45 0.06 1.50
C ARG A 442 -8.89 -0.37 1.60
N TRP A 443 -9.77 0.15 0.73
CA TRP A 443 -11.15 -0.30 0.66
C TRP A 443 -11.23 -1.79 0.34
N LEU A 444 -10.53 -2.25 -0.71
CA LEU A 444 -10.50 -3.66 -1.09
C LEU A 444 -9.99 -4.58 0.04
N GLU A 445 -8.92 -4.20 0.74
CA GLU A 445 -8.41 -4.99 1.86
C GLU A 445 -9.42 -5.06 3.02
N ASN A 446 -10.08 -3.95 3.34
CA ASN A 446 -11.07 -3.91 4.42
C ASN A 446 -12.33 -4.71 4.08
N THR A 447 -12.81 -4.63 2.83
CA THR A 447 -14.03 -5.32 2.38
C THR A 447 -13.81 -6.82 2.17
N THR A 448 -12.63 -7.23 1.69
CA THR A 448 -12.34 -8.65 1.37
C THR A 448 -11.58 -9.39 2.47
N GLY A 449 -10.89 -8.68 3.36
CA GLY A 449 -9.92 -9.25 4.30
C GLY A 449 -8.64 -9.77 3.64
N TRP A 450 -8.48 -9.62 2.32
CA TRP A 450 -7.28 -10.06 1.60
C TRP A 450 -6.31 -8.91 1.44
N SER A 451 -5.00 -9.22 1.41
CA SER A 451 -4.04 -8.22 0.97
C SER A 451 -4.27 -7.86 -0.49
N ILE A 452 -4.00 -6.60 -0.86
CA ILE A 452 -4.17 -6.16 -2.26
C ILE A 452 -3.36 -7.05 -3.22
N ARG A 453 -2.14 -7.43 -2.84
CA ARG A 453 -1.29 -8.33 -3.63
C ARG A 453 -1.94 -9.70 -3.86
N ARG A 454 -2.54 -10.31 -2.84
CA ARG A 454 -3.25 -11.59 -2.98
C ARG A 454 -4.43 -11.44 -3.93
N LEU A 455 -5.24 -10.40 -3.76
CA LEU A 455 -6.41 -10.15 -4.59
C LEU A 455 -6.03 -9.97 -6.07
N ILE A 456 -5.07 -9.09 -6.37
CA ILE A 456 -4.62 -8.83 -7.74
C ILE A 456 -4.03 -10.10 -8.37
N THR A 457 -3.11 -10.79 -7.69
CA THR A 457 -2.45 -11.99 -8.25
C THR A 457 -3.38 -13.19 -8.43
N THR A 458 -4.48 -13.23 -7.69
CA THR A 458 -5.51 -14.26 -7.83
C THR A 458 -6.47 -13.89 -8.96
N ALA A 459 -7.08 -12.70 -8.92
CA ALA A 459 -8.05 -12.25 -9.90
C ALA A 459 -7.47 -12.09 -11.32
N ARG A 460 -6.18 -11.72 -11.46
CA ARG A 460 -5.48 -11.59 -12.76
C ARG A 460 -5.49 -12.88 -13.60
N ARG A 461 -5.66 -14.05 -12.97
CA ARG A 461 -5.64 -15.36 -13.64
C ARG A 461 -6.94 -15.65 -14.38
N TYR A 462 -8.06 -15.08 -13.93
CA TYR A 462 -9.39 -15.38 -14.44
C TYR A 462 -9.74 -14.39 -15.56
N ARG A 463 -9.62 -14.88 -16.80
CA ARG A 463 -9.86 -14.07 -18.00
C ARG A 463 -11.23 -14.36 -18.59
N THR A 464 -11.85 -13.31 -19.13
CA THR A 464 -13.09 -13.39 -19.87
C THR A 464 -12.74 -13.34 -21.36
N ILE A 465 -13.09 -14.41 -22.07
CA ILE A 465 -12.82 -14.57 -23.50
C ILE A 465 -14.14 -14.49 -24.25
N THR A 466 -14.18 -13.61 -25.24
CA THR A 466 -15.31 -13.49 -26.15
C THR A 466 -14.91 -14.09 -27.48
N ILE A 467 -15.74 -15.00 -28.00
CA ILE A 467 -15.55 -15.72 -29.25
C ILE A 467 -16.74 -15.42 -30.15
N ASN A 468 -16.48 -15.08 -31.41
CA ASN A 468 -17.53 -14.96 -32.41
C ASN A 468 -17.58 -16.23 -33.26
N ILE A 469 -18.68 -16.97 -33.15
CA ILE A 469 -18.96 -18.14 -33.97
C ILE A 469 -20.20 -17.83 -34.80
N THR A 470 -20.03 -17.75 -36.12
CA THR A 470 -21.12 -17.59 -37.08
C THR A 470 -22.09 -16.43 -36.77
N GLY A 471 -21.58 -15.31 -36.26
CA GLY A 471 -22.38 -14.13 -35.89
C GLY A 471 -22.94 -14.16 -34.47
N HIS A 472 -22.78 -15.26 -33.73
CA HIS A 472 -23.14 -15.37 -32.33
C HIS A 472 -21.93 -15.13 -31.43
N THR A 473 -22.14 -14.31 -30.39
CA THR A 473 -21.11 -13.98 -29.40
C THR A 473 -21.21 -14.95 -28.22
N LEU A 474 -20.17 -15.74 -27.99
CA LEU A 474 -20.05 -16.63 -26.83
C LEU A 474 -19.00 -16.08 -25.86
N THR A 475 -19.34 -16.06 -24.58
CA THR A 475 -18.43 -15.67 -23.50
C THR A 475 -18.01 -16.91 -22.73
N ALA A 476 -16.70 -17.20 -22.75
CA ALA A 476 -16.08 -18.24 -21.95
C ALA A 476 -15.35 -17.61 -20.76
N ALA A 477 -15.53 -18.20 -19.57
CA ALA A 477 -14.84 -17.81 -18.35
C ALA A 477 -14.50 -19.06 -17.52
N ASP A 478 -13.34 -19.04 -16.86
CA ASP A 478 -12.95 -20.10 -15.95
C ASP A 478 -13.82 -20.05 -14.67
N PRO A 479 -14.18 -21.22 -14.10
CA PRO A 479 -14.88 -21.26 -12.83
C PRO A 479 -14.00 -20.66 -11.72
N LEU A 480 -14.60 -19.80 -10.89
CA LEU A 480 -13.90 -19.12 -9.81
C LEU A 480 -13.81 -20.01 -8.56
N PRO A 481 -12.70 -19.95 -7.80
CA PRO A 481 -12.57 -20.69 -6.56
C PRO A 481 -13.49 -20.08 -5.48
N PRO A 482 -13.99 -20.88 -4.53
CA PRO A 482 -14.97 -20.42 -3.54
C PRO A 482 -14.52 -19.21 -2.72
N ASP A 483 -13.23 -19.12 -2.39
CA ASP A 483 -12.68 -18.03 -1.60
C ASP A 483 -12.65 -16.70 -2.38
N LEU A 484 -12.39 -16.74 -3.69
CA LEU A 484 -12.50 -15.58 -4.58
C LEU A 484 -13.96 -15.16 -4.77
N ILE A 485 -14.88 -16.11 -4.93
CA ILE A 485 -16.33 -15.81 -5.01
C ILE A 485 -16.78 -15.08 -3.75
N GLN A 486 -16.38 -15.53 -2.56
CA GLN A 486 -16.72 -14.86 -1.31
C GLN A 486 -16.16 -13.44 -1.25
N ALA A 487 -14.90 -13.22 -1.66
CA ALA A 487 -14.31 -11.89 -1.70
C ALA A 487 -15.09 -10.96 -2.66
N LEU A 488 -15.46 -11.45 -3.84
CA LEU A 488 -16.27 -10.70 -4.81
C LEU A 488 -17.69 -10.42 -4.28
N ASN A 489 -18.30 -11.35 -3.56
CA ASN A 489 -19.60 -11.15 -2.95
C ASN A 489 -19.57 -10.05 -1.90
N ASN A 490 -18.52 -10.00 -1.06
CA ASN A 490 -18.35 -8.92 -0.10
C ASN A 490 -18.23 -7.55 -0.79
N ILE A 491 -17.48 -7.47 -1.90
CA ILE A 491 -17.35 -6.26 -2.72
C ILE A 491 -18.71 -5.81 -3.27
N HIS A 492 -19.50 -6.74 -3.81
CA HIS A 492 -20.83 -6.43 -4.37
C HIS A 492 -21.86 -6.08 -3.28
N HIS A 493 -21.68 -6.57 -2.06
CA HIS A 493 -22.56 -6.23 -0.94
C HIS A 493 -22.30 -4.80 -0.43
N ASP A 494 -21.03 -4.40 -0.36
CA ASP A 494 -20.62 -3.06 0.13
C ASP A 494 -20.77 -1.95 -0.94
N THR A 495 -21.11 -2.30 -2.18
CA THR A 495 -21.37 -1.37 -3.30
C THR A 495 -22.84 -1.17 -3.65
N LYS A 496 -23.75 -1.94 -3.04
CA LYS A 496 -25.21 -1.71 -3.10
C LYS A 496 -25.64 -0.78 -1.98
#